data_AF-A0A2P5LZ36-F1
#
_entry.id   AF-A0A2P5LZ36-F1
#
_cell.length_a   1.000
_cell.length_b   1.000
_cell.length_c   1.000
_cell.angle_alpha   90.00
_cell.angle_beta   90.00
_cell.angle_gamma   90.00
#
_symmetry.space_group_name_H-M   'P 1'
#
loop_
_entity.id
_entity.type
_entity.pdbx_description
1 polymer ?
#
loop_
_entity_poly.entity_id
_entity_poly.type
_entity_poly.pdbx_seq_one_letter_code
_entity_poly.pdbx_strand_id
1 'polypeptide(L)'
;MMNTLYIVWRDENNIGIPIIDEQHRAAVATINSLHYFIQEGWGLEALKPTLQIVKFNFMFHLKTEEGILAKAEFPGIHDQTAYQKEFSYRIDAAAREALAYREPELLLKFLKNWWLDHVNKDHMGYAGYLHGKK
;
A
#
# COMPACT_ATOMS: atom_id res chain seq x y z
N MET A 1 6.32 2.69 26.48
CA MET A 1 5.56 3.35 25.39
C MET A 1 5.19 2.28 24.39
N MET A 2 3.92 2.17 24.00
CA MET A 2 3.51 1.29 22.91
C MET A 2 4.21 1.71 21.62
N ASN A 3 4.67 0.74 20.82
CA ASN A 3 5.20 1.05 19.49
C ASN A 3 4.05 1.47 18.58
N THR A 4 3.93 2.76 18.33
CA THR A 4 2.86 3.36 17.53
C THR A 4 3.02 3.11 16.03
N LEU A 5 4.19 2.64 15.59
CA LEU A 5 4.48 2.36 14.18
C LEU A 5 4.56 0.84 13.93
N TYR A 6 3.69 0.35 13.06
CA TYR A 6 3.72 -1.02 12.57
C TYR A 6 4.72 -1.22 11.43
N ILE A 7 4.79 -0.20 10.58
CA ILE A 7 5.76 -0.05 9.50
C ILE A 7 6.59 1.19 9.80
N VAL A 8 7.88 0.98 10.05
CA VAL A 8 8.85 2.06 10.24
C VAL A 8 9.39 2.43 8.88
N TRP A 9 9.08 3.64 8.43
CA TRP A 9 9.63 4.20 7.21
C TRP A 9 11.15 4.36 7.33
N ARG A 10 11.88 4.02 6.27
CA ARG A 10 13.32 4.28 6.14
C ARG A 10 13.62 4.85 4.76
N ASP A 11 14.76 5.52 4.61
CA ASP A 11 15.08 6.19 3.36
C ASP A 11 15.29 5.22 2.19
N GLU A 12 15.60 3.95 2.48
CA GLU A 12 15.66 2.88 1.48
C GLU A 12 14.30 2.54 0.88
N ASN A 13 13.19 3.00 1.47
CA ASN A 13 11.85 2.86 0.90
C ASN A 13 11.56 3.88 -0.22
N ASN A 14 12.39 4.93 -0.36
CA ASN A 14 12.26 5.85 -1.47
C ASN A 14 12.75 5.15 -2.76
N ILE A 15 11.99 5.27 -3.84
CA ILE A 15 12.36 4.78 -5.17
C ILE A 15 13.04 5.85 -6.02
N GLY A 16 13.10 7.11 -5.54
CA GLY A 16 13.75 8.23 -6.23
C GLY A 16 12.83 9.03 -7.15
N ILE A 17 11.52 8.77 -7.11
CA ILE A 17 10.50 9.48 -7.88
C ILE A 17 9.66 10.29 -6.90
N PRO A 18 9.84 11.63 -6.80
CA PRO A 18 9.33 12.41 -5.67
C PRO A 18 7.84 12.25 -5.37
N ILE A 19 6.99 12.30 -6.40
CA ILE A 19 5.54 12.15 -6.23
C ILE A 19 5.14 10.75 -5.76
N ILE A 20 5.89 9.72 -6.14
CA ILE A 20 5.66 8.35 -5.69
C ILE A 20 6.13 8.17 -4.26
N ASP A 21 7.32 8.70 -3.91
CA ASP A 21 7.86 8.63 -2.56
C ASP A 21 6.96 9.35 -1.54
N GLU A 22 6.32 10.46 -1.92
CA GLU A 22 5.29 11.12 -1.10
C GLU A 22 4.06 10.25 -0.90
N GLN A 23 3.54 9.62 -1.97
CA GLN A 23 2.37 8.75 -1.89
C GLN A 23 2.64 7.46 -1.10
N HIS A 24 3.83 6.90 -1.22
CA HIS A 24 4.30 5.79 -0.38
C HIS A 24 4.25 6.13 1.11
N ARG A 25 4.74 7.31 1.50
CA ARG A 25 4.66 7.77 2.89
C ARG A 25 3.22 7.92 3.36
N ALA A 26 2.32 8.42 2.50
CA ALA A 26 0.90 8.50 2.80
C ALA A 26 0.27 7.10 3.00
N ALA A 27 0.57 6.13 2.13
CA ALA A 27 0.08 4.76 2.26
C ALA A 27 0.54 4.13 3.60
N VAL A 28 1.83 4.23 3.93
CA VAL A 28 2.38 3.75 5.21
C VAL A 28 1.74 4.45 6.41
N ALA A 29 1.51 5.76 6.33
CA ALA A 29 0.84 6.51 7.39
C ALA A 29 -0.57 5.98 7.66
N THR A 30 -1.33 5.63 6.63
CA THR A 30 -2.69 5.05 6.82
C THR A 30 -2.65 3.66 7.46
N ILE A 31 -1.66 2.81 7.12
CA ILE A 31 -1.47 1.51 7.78
C ILE A 31 -1.12 1.71 9.26
N ASN A 32 -0.22 2.64 9.58
CA ASN A 32 0.15 2.93 10.95
C ASN A 32 -1.02 3.49 11.78
N SER A 33 -1.88 4.31 11.18
CA SER A 33 -3.13 4.76 11.81
C SER A 33 -4.10 3.61 12.08
N LEU A 34 -4.24 2.68 11.14
CA LEU A 34 -5.04 1.46 11.36
C LEU A 34 -4.49 0.63 12.52
N HIS A 35 -3.18 0.41 12.55
CA HIS A 35 -2.50 -0.29 13.66
C HIS A 35 -2.75 0.39 15.00
N TYR A 36 -2.59 1.71 15.07
CA TYR A 36 -2.83 2.48 16.29
C TYR A 36 -4.23 2.19 16.87
N PHE A 37 -5.29 2.34 16.07
CA PHE A 37 -6.64 2.12 16.58
C PHE A 37 -6.91 0.66 16.98
N ILE A 38 -6.30 -0.30 16.31
CA ILE A 38 -6.39 -1.71 16.71
C ILE A 38 -5.73 -1.91 18.09
N GLN A 39 -4.56 -1.31 18.33
CA GLN A 39 -3.90 -1.36 19.64
C GLN A 39 -4.70 -0.67 20.75
N GLU A 40 -5.48 0.36 20.40
CA GLU A 40 -6.44 1.01 21.32
C GLU A 40 -7.70 0.15 21.59
N GLY A 41 -7.78 -1.06 21.02
CA GLY A 41 -8.88 -2.02 21.26
C GLY A 41 -10.12 -1.78 20.40
N TRP A 42 -10.01 -0.98 19.34
CA TRP A 42 -11.14 -0.73 18.44
C TRP A 42 -11.42 -1.95 17.57
N GLY A 43 -12.68 -2.40 17.55
CA GLY A 43 -13.11 -3.47 16.67
C GLY A 43 -13.13 -3.03 15.19
N LEU A 44 -12.87 -3.96 14.27
CA LEU A 44 -12.84 -3.69 12.82
C LEU A 44 -14.10 -3.04 12.26
N GLU A 45 -15.26 -3.29 12.87
CA GLU A 45 -16.52 -2.64 12.51
C GLU A 45 -16.47 -1.12 12.68
N ALA A 46 -15.88 -0.64 13.77
CA ALA A 46 -15.66 0.78 14.01
C ALA A 46 -14.56 1.36 13.12
N LEU A 47 -13.65 0.51 12.62
CA LEU A 47 -12.52 0.90 11.77
C LEU A 47 -12.81 0.82 10.26
N LYS A 48 -14.07 0.55 9.86
CA LYS A 48 -14.49 0.61 8.46
C LYS A 48 -14.07 1.92 7.75
N PRO A 49 -14.24 3.12 8.35
CA PRO A 49 -13.77 4.36 7.73
C PRO A 49 -12.24 4.40 7.56
N THR A 50 -11.49 3.95 8.57
CA THR A 50 -10.02 3.87 8.52
C THR A 50 -9.56 2.94 7.40
N LEU A 51 -10.20 1.77 7.26
CA LEU A 51 -9.92 0.84 6.16
C LEU A 51 -10.26 1.43 4.78
N GLN A 52 -11.32 2.22 4.66
CA GLN A 52 -11.63 2.92 3.41
C GLN A 52 -10.53 3.93 3.05
N ILE A 53 -9.98 4.66 4.02
CA ILE A 53 -8.85 5.57 3.81
C ILE A 53 -7.60 4.83 3.33
N VAL A 54 -7.29 3.67 3.94
CA VAL A 54 -6.18 2.81 3.50
C VAL A 54 -6.37 2.38 2.04
N LYS A 55 -7.54 1.82 1.71
CA LYS A 55 -7.87 1.40 0.34
C LYS A 55 -7.76 2.55 -0.66
N PHE A 56 -8.31 3.71 -0.32
CA PHE A 56 -8.27 4.88 -1.18
C PHE A 56 -6.83 5.34 -1.46
N ASN A 57 -5.97 5.41 -0.43
CA ASN A 57 -4.58 5.83 -0.60
C ASN A 57 -3.81 4.89 -1.55
N PHE A 58 -3.93 3.58 -1.36
CA PHE A 58 -3.29 2.62 -2.26
C PHE A 58 -3.84 2.69 -3.69
N MET A 59 -5.17 2.78 -3.85
CA MET A 59 -5.77 2.84 -5.20
C MET A 59 -5.41 4.12 -5.94
N PHE A 60 -5.36 5.25 -5.24
CA PHE A 60 -4.91 6.53 -5.77
C PHE A 60 -3.44 6.49 -6.19
N HIS A 61 -2.59 5.90 -5.34
CA HIS A 61 -1.18 5.72 -5.60
C HIS A 61 -0.92 4.83 -6.84
N LEU A 62 -1.51 3.63 -6.88
CA LEU A 62 -1.39 2.72 -8.02
C LEU A 62 -1.90 3.34 -9.33
N LYS A 63 -2.93 4.18 -9.25
CA LYS A 63 -3.43 4.91 -10.43
C LYS A 63 -2.45 5.98 -10.92
N THR A 64 -1.74 6.62 -9.99
CA THR A 64 -0.69 7.60 -10.31
C THR A 64 0.48 6.93 -11.02
N GLU A 65 0.92 5.77 -10.53
CA GLU A 65 1.94 4.96 -11.20
C GLU A 65 1.50 4.55 -12.60
N GLU A 66 0.30 3.99 -12.76
CA GLU A 66 -0.22 3.60 -14.06
C GLU A 66 -0.20 4.76 -15.07
N GLY A 67 -0.57 5.97 -14.63
CA GLY A 67 -0.50 7.17 -15.47
C GLY A 67 0.93 7.57 -15.87
N ILE A 68 1.88 7.52 -14.92
CA ILE A 68 3.29 7.80 -15.17
C ILE A 68 3.88 6.78 -16.15
N LEU A 69 3.61 5.49 -15.93
CA LEU A 69 4.12 4.39 -16.73
C LEU A 69 3.53 4.37 -18.14
N ALA A 70 2.24 4.66 -18.28
CA ALA A 70 1.60 4.78 -19.58
C ALA A 70 2.22 5.91 -20.40
N LYS A 71 2.46 7.09 -19.78
CA LYS A 71 3.13 8.22 -20.44
C LYS A 71 4.58 7.91 -20.83
N ALA A 72 5.26 7.07 -20.04
CA ALA A 72 6.62 6.64 -20.34
C ALA A 72 6.70 5.48 -21.34
N GLU A 73 5.56 4.99 -21.84
CA GLU A 73 5.44 3.83 -22.73
C GLU A 73 6.10 2.58 -22.12
N PHE A 74 5.91 2.37 -20.81
CA PHE A 74 6.47 1.23 -20.12
C PHE A 74 5.91 -0.08 -20.69
N PRO A 75 6.75 -1.04 -21.13
CA PRO A 75 6.28 -2.27 -21.76
C PRO A 75 5.36 -3.13 -20.87
N GLY A 76 5.55 -3.07 -19.54
CA GLY A 76 4.79 -3.86 -18.56
C GLY A 76 3.50 -3.20 -18.06
N ILE A 77 2.90 -2.27 -18.81
CA ILE A 77 1.71 -1.52 -18.35
C ILE A 77 0.51 -2.42 -18.06
N HIS A 78 0.31 -3.48 -18.86
CA HIS A 78 -0.80 -4.42 -18.66
C HIS A 78 -0.70 -5.17 -17.33
N ASP A 79 0.52 -5.52 -16.92
CA ASP A 79 0.77 -6.19 -15.64
C ASP A 79 0.49 -5.24 -14.47
N GLN A 80 0.71 -3.94 -14.64
CA GLN A 80 0.39 -2.94 -13.61
C GLN A 80 -1.13 -2.79 -13.40
N THR A 81 -1.91 -2.71 -14.48
CA THR A 81 -3.38 -2.66 -14.37
C THR A 81 -3.94 -3.93 -13.72
N ALA A 82 -3.38 -5.11 -14.04
CA ALA A 82 -3.78 -6.37 -13.41
C ALA A 82 -3.43 -6.39 -11.91
N TYR A 83 -2.23 -5.93 -11.55
CA TYR A 83 -1.78 -5.82 -10.17
C TYR A 83 -2.68 -4.92 -9.31
N GLN A 84 -3.14 -3.79 -9.85
CA GLN A 84 -4.06 -2.90 -9.15
C GLN A 84 -5.41 -3.58 -8.84
N LYS A 85 -5.97 -4.30 -9.82
CA LYS A 85 -7.23 -5.04 -9.64
C LYS A 85 -7.08 -6.16 -8.62
N GLU A 86 -5.96 -6.89 -8.67
CA GLU A 86 -5.64 -7.95 -7.73
C GLU A 86 -5.56 -7.40 -6.30
N PHE A 87 -4.86 -6.29 -6.10
CA PHE A 87 -4.77 -5.64 -4.79
C PHE A 87 -6.16 -5.29 -4.23
N SER A 88 -7.00 -4.64 -5.02
CA SER A 88 -8.36 -4.28 -4.60
C SER A 88 -9.18 -5.50 -4.16
N TYR A 89 -9.07 -6.62 -4.86
CA TYR A 89 -9.75 -7.85 -4.47
C TYR A 89 -9.17 -8.45 -3.18
N ARG A 90 -7.84 -8.50 -3.08
CA ARG A 90 -7.14 -9.14 -1.95
C ARG A 90 -7.31 -8.37 -0.64
N ILE A 91 -7.34 -7.03 -0.68
CA ILE A 91 -7.60 -6.23 0.52
C ILE A 91 -9.04 -6.41 1.03
N ASP A 92 -10.02 -6.59 0.12
CA ASP A 92 -11.40 -6.92 0.50
C ASP A 92 -11.51 -8.33 1.09
N ALA A 93 -10.77 -9.30 0.53
CA ALA A 93 -10.70 -10.66 1.08
C ALA A 93 -10.08 -10.65 2.49
N ALA A 94 -8.92 -10.00 2.67
CA ALA A 94 -8.23 -9.89 3.95
C ALA A 94 -9.09 -9.20 5.03
N ALA A 95 -9.83 -8.14 4.65
CA ALA A 95 -10.74 -7.46 5.57
C ALA A 95 -11.90 -8.36 6.01
N ARG A 96 -12.48 -9.14 5.09
CA ARG A 96 -13.55 -10.10 5.41
C ARG A 96 -13.06 -11.23 6.31
N GLU A 97 -11.86 -11.74 6.04
CA GLU A 97 -11.21 -12.76 6.84
C GLU A 97 -10.95 -12.28 8.27
N ALA A 98 -10.35 -11.08 8.41
CA ALA A 98 -10.09 -10.47 9.71
C ALA A 98 -11.38 -10.24 10.51
N LEU A 99 -12.48 -9.84 9.85
CA LEU A 99 -13.80 -9.71 10.48
C LEU A 99 -14.38 -11.07 10.91
N ALA A 100 -14.29 -12.09 10.06
CA ALA A 100 -14.83 -13.42 10.33
C ALA A 100 -14.16 -14.08 11.54
N TYR A 101 -12.83 -13.97 11.63
CA TYR A 101 -12.06 -14.51 12.75
C TYR A 101 -12.01 -13.60 13.98
N ARG A 102 -12.48 -12.35 13.85
CA ARG A 102 -12.31 -11.29 14.88
C ARG A 102 -10.83 -11.05 15.22
N GLU A 103 -9.98 -11.17 14.20
CA GLU A 103 -8.53 -11.02 14.29
C GLU A 103 -8.08 -9.87 13.36
N PRO A 104 -8.11 -8.61 13.82
CA PRO A 104 -7.66 -7.46 13.02
C PRO A 104 -6.21 -7.57 12.51
N GLU A 105 -5.40 -8.39 13.18
CA GLU A 105 -3.97 -8.50 12.87
C GLU A 105 -3.71 -9.26 11.56
N LEU A 106 -4.69 -10.05 11.11
CA LEU A 106 -4.66 -10.67 9.78
C LEU A 106 -4.64 -9.60 8.68
N LEU A 107 -5.44 -8.54 8.84
CA LEU A 107 -5.50 -7.42 7.89
C LEU A 107 -4.20 -6.60 7.93
N LEU A 108 -3.68 -6.27 9.13
CA LEU A 108 -2.40 -5.56 9.25
C LEU A 108 -1.26 -6.35 8.62
N LYS A 109 -1.19 -7.66 8.89
CA LYS A 109 -0.17 -8.55 8.31
C LYS A 109 -0.27 -8.57 6.79
N PHE A 110 -1.48 -8.68 6.23
CA PHE A 110 -1.69 -8.59 4.78
C PHE A 110 -1.17 -7.26 4.22
N LEU A 111 -1.57 -6.13 4.82
CA LEU A 111 -1.18 -4.79 4.35
C LEU A 111 0.33 -4.58 4.37
N LYS A 112 1.00 -5.01 5.45
CA LYS A 112 2.46 -4.89 5.57
C LYS A 112 3.20 -5.76 4.56
N ASN A 113 2.78 -7.00 4.38
CA ASN A 113 3.40 -7.88 3.40
C ASN A 113 3.21 -7.33 1.98
N TRP A 114 1.99 -6.91 1.64
CA TRP A 114 1.69 -6.33 0.34
C TRP A 114 2.52 -5.05 0.09
N TRP A 115 2.63 -4.16 1.08
CA TRP A 115 3.48 -2.96 1.00
C TRP A 115 4.95 -3.30 0.73
N LEU A 116 5.52 -4.26 1.47
CA LEU A 116 6.92 -4.67 1.28
C LEU A 116 7.16 -5.27 -0.10
N ASP A 117 6.23 -6.10 -0.58
CA ASP A 117 6.30 -6.69 -1.91
C ASP A 117 6.19 -5.62 -3.01
N HIS A 118 5.31 -4.62 -2.83
CA HIS A 118 5.12 -3.50 -3.75
C HIS A 118 6.39 -2.66 -3.90
N VAL A 119 6.96 -2.17 -2.79
CA VAL A 119 8.18 -1.35 -2.82
C VAL A 119 9.33 -2.10 -3.50
N ASN A 120 9.52 -3.37 -3.15
CA ASN A 120 10.54 -4.20 -3.79
C ASN A 120 10.31 -4.35 -5.29
N LYS A 121 9.05 -4.55 -5.71
CA LYS A 121 8.66 -4.63 -7.12
C LYS A 121 8.94 -3.31 -7.84
N ASP A 122 8.69 -2.16 -7.22
CA ASP A 122 8.90 -0.86 -7.86
C ASP A 122 10.39 -0.55 -8.01
N HIS A 123 11.18 -0.81 -6.96
CA HIS A 123 12.65 -0.69 -6.98
C HIS A 123 13.28 -1.54 -8.08
N MET A 124 12.90 -2.82 -8.18
CA MET A 124 13.45 -3.77 -9.15
C MET A 124 12.77 -3.70 -10.52
N GLY A 125 11.63 -3.02 -10.61
CA GLY A 125 10.77 -2.97 -11.79
C GLY A 125 10.93 -1.65 -12.52
N TYR A 126 9.90 -0.80 -12.46
CA TYR A 126 9.80 0.34 -13.34
C TYR A 126 10.65 1.55 -12.90
N ALA A 127 11.11 1.63 -11.64
CA ALA A 127 11.91 2.77 -11.19
C ALA A 127 13.20 2.92 -12.02
N GLY A 128 13.87 1.80 -12.31
CA GLY A 128 15.04 1.77 -13.19
C GLY A 128 14.73 2.22 -14.62
N TYR A 129 13.58 1.81 -15.16
CA TYR A 129 13.13 2.23 -16.49
C TYR A 129 12.89 3.75 -16.56
N LEU A 130 12.22 4.33 -15.55
CA LEU A 130 11.93 5.76 -15.50
C LEU A 130 13.19 6.60 -15.29
N HIS A 131 14.15 6.15 -14.48
CA HIS A 131 15.43 6.85 -14.30
C HIS A 131 16.30 6.87 -15.57
N GLY A 132 16.17 5.85 -16.43
CA GLY A 132 16.90 5.77 -17.70
C GLY A 132 16.35 6.66 -18.82
N LYS A 133 15.12 7.17 -18.70
CA LYS A 133 14.44 8.00 -19.72
C LYS A 133 14.69 9.52 -19.57
N LYS A 134 15.85 9.92 -19.05
CA LYS A 134 16.24 11.33 -18.96
C LYS A 134 16.37 11.99 -20.33
#